data_AF-A0A5B7GF56-F1
#
_entry.id   AF-A0A5B7GF56-F1
#
_cell.length_a   1.000
_cell.length_b   1.000
_cell.length_c   1.000
_cell.angle_alpha   90.00
_cell.angle_beta   90.00
_cell.angle_gamma   90.00
#
_symmetry.space_group_name_H-M   'P 1'
#
loop_
_entity.id
_entity.type
_entity.pdbx_description
1 polymer ?
#
loop_
_entity_poly.entity_id
_entity_poly.type
_entity_poly.pdbx_seq_one_letter_code
_entity_poly.pdbx_strand_id
1 'polypeptide(L)'
;MLADLTAVVQSGLDFIDVVLARDGNADRSFKVRTAVQALLHPYEESLQQKRARGKQTNITKFFTSSAATSLPPPSPSPELAAKHARSTSPSLTSPPSL
;
A
#
# COMPACT_ATOMS: atom_id res chain seq x y z
N MET A 1 21.24 1.07 -8.27
CA MET A 1 21.50 1.08 -6.81
C MET A 1 20.97 -0.16 -6.07
N LEU A 2 19.66 -0.48 -6.10
CA LEU A 2 19.15 -1.68 -5.41
C LEU A 2 19.58 -3.00 -6.10
N ALA A 3 19.54 -3.02 -7.43
CA ALA A 3 19.99 -4.16 -8.24
C ALA A 3 21.50 -4.40 -8.10
N ASP A 4 22.31 -3.34 -8.04
CA ASP A 4 23.76 -3.44 -7.86
C ASP A 4 24.13 -4.03 -6.50
N LEU A 5 23.41 -3.67 -5.45
CA LEU A 5 23.62 -4.23 -4.12
C LEU A 5 23.26 -5.72 -4.06
N THR A 6 22.16 -6.12 -4.70
CA THR A 6 21.78 -7.55 -4.80
C THR A 6 22.84 -8.35 -5.54
N ALA A 7 23.40 -7.81 -6.64
CA ALA A 7 24.45 -8.47 -7.40
C ALA A 7 25.75 -8.64 -6.59
N VAL A 8 26.15 -7.62 -5.81
CA VAL A 8 27.33 -7.71 -4.92
C VAL A 8 27.13 -8.75 -3.82
N VAL A 9 25.94 -8.79 -3.20
CA VAL A 9 25.63 -9.81 -2.18
C VAL A 9 25.67 -11.21 -2.79
N GLN A 10 25.07 -11.40 -3.97
CA GLN A 10 25.07 -12.69 -4.65
C GLN A 10 26.50 -13.14 -5.01
N SER A 11 27.31 -12.24 -5.58
CA SER A 11 28.71 -12.54 -5.91
C SER A 11 29.55 -12.89 -4.68
N GLY A 12 29.28 -12.25 -3.53
CA GLY A 12 29.95 -12.59 -2.27
C GLY A 12 29.55 -13.96 -1.74
N LEU A 13 28.27 -14.32 -1.85
CA LEU A 13 27.77 -15.66 -1.50
C LEU A 13 28.41 -16.74 -2.39
N ASP A 14 28.45 -16.52 -3.69
CA ASP A 14 29.04 -17.48 -4.64
C ASP A 14 30.53 -17.69 -4.36
N PHE A 15 31.26 -16.63 -4.01
CA PHE A 15 32.66 -16.72 -3.60
C PHE A 15 32.83 -17.56 -2.32
N ILE A 16 31.98 -17.32 -1.30
CA ILE A 16 32.00 -18.08 -0.05
C ILE A 16 31.73 -19.55 -0.33
N ASP A 17 30.72 -19.89 -1.14
CA ASP A 17 30.41 -21.28 -1.48
C ASP A 17 31.59 -21.98 -2.18
N VAL A 18 32.30 -21.29 -3.08
CA VAL A 18 33.52 -21.82 -3.72
C VAL A 18 34.64 -22.07 -2.71
N VAL A 19 34.84 -21.16 -1.75
CA VAL A 19 35.84 -21.32 -0.69
C VAL A 19 35.47 -22.47 0.24
N LEU A 20 34.20 -22.57 0.64
CA LEU A 20 33.70 -23.60 1.54
C LEU A 20 33.72 -25.00 0.91
N ALA A 21 33.47 -25.10 -0.40
CA ALA A 21 33.60 -26.36 -1.14
C ALA A 21 35.04 -26.87 -1.17
N ARG A 22 36.03 -25.97 -1.08
CA ARG A 22 37.47 -26.30 -1.06
C ARG A 22 38.03 -26.52 0.36
N ASP A 23 37.30 -26.14 1.40
CA ASP A 23 37.75 -26.22 2.80
C ASP A 23 37.97 -27.66 3.29
N GLY A 24 37.37 -28.66 2.62
CA GLY A 24 37.46 -30.08 2.99
C GLY A 24 36.80 -30.44 4.33
N ASN A 25 36.34 -29.44 5.10
CA ASN A 25 35.67 -29.60 6.38
C ASN A 25 34.18 -29.24 6.27
N ALA A 26 33.34 -30.26 6.06
CA ALA A 26 31.91 -30.08 5.86
C ALA A 26 31.19 -29.44 7.05
N ASP A 27 31.60 -29.73 8.29
CA ASP A 27 30.96 -29.16 9.49
C ASP A 27 31.24 -27.66 9.62
N ARG A 28 32.50 -27.25 9.40
CA ARG A 28 32.87 -25.83 9.39
C ARG A 28 32.16 -25.09 8.26
N SER A 29 32.15 -25.66 7.06
CA SER A 29 31.45 -25.09 5.92
C SER A 29 29.95 -24.93 6.17
N PHE A 30 29.30 -25.91 6.79
CA PHE A 30 27.90 -25.82 7.17
C PHE A 30 27.64 -24.69 8.18
N LYS A 31 28.48 -24.56 9.20
CA LYS A 31 28.38 -23.49 10.21
C LYS A 31 28.57 -22.10 9.59
N VAL A 32 29.56 -21.94 8.72
CA VAL A 32 29.80 -20.67 8.02
C VAL A 32 28.62 -20.32 7.12
N ARG A 33 28.12 -21.28 6.33
CA ARG A 33 26.94 -21.05 5.48
C ARG A 33 25.72 -20.62 6.28
N THR A 34 25.48 -21.27 7.41
CA THR A 34 24.37 -20.95 8.32
C THR A 34 24.51 -19.54 8.90
N ALA A 35 25.71 -19.18 9.36
CA ALA A 35 25.98 -17.85 9.91
C ALA A 35 25.82 -16.74 8.86
N VAL A 36 26.31 -16.96 7.64
CA VAL A 36 26.18 -16.03 6.52
C VAL A 36 24.72 -15.84 6.14
N GLN A 37 23.94 -16.92 6.05
CA GLN A 37 22.51 -16.84 5.74
C GLN A 37 21.75 -16.07 6.84
N ALA A 38 22.04 -16.34 8.11
CA ALA A 38 21.43 -15.63 9.24
C ALA A 38 21.77 -14.12 9.23
N LEU A 39 23.00 -13.76 8.82
CA LEU A 39 23.41 -12.36 8.70
C LEU A 39 22.68 -11.63 7.57
N LEU A 40 22.43 -12.30 6.44
CA LEU A 40 21.85 -11.68 5.24
C LEU A 40 20.32 -11.62 5.25
N HIS A 41 19.66 -12.55 5.95
CA HIS A 41 18.19 -12.66 5.98
C HIS A 41 17.47 -11.33 6.29
N PRO A 42 17.87 -10.54 7.32
CA PRO A 42 17.18 -9.27 7.63
C PRO A 42 17.32 -8.22 6.52
N TYR A 43 18.44 -8.25 5.78
CA TYR A 43 18.65 -7.33 4.67
C TYR A 43 17.75 -7.70 3.48
N GLU A 44 17.59 -8.99 3.20
CA GLU A 44 16.69 -9.46 2.16
C GLU A 44 15.23 -9.09 2.47
N GLU A 45 14.76 -9.31 3.70
CA GLU A 45 13.43 -8.89 4.15
C GLU A 45 13.24 -7.37 4.03
N SER A 46 14.23 -6.59 4.44
CA SER A 46 14.21 -5.13 4.32
C SER A 46 14.13 -4.68 2.86
N LEU A 47 14.88 -5.32 1.96
CA LEU A 47 14.85 -5.04 0.52
C LEU A 47 13.47 -5.37 -0.08
N GLN A 48 12.88 -6.50 0.29
CA GLN A 48 11.54 -6.90 -0.14
C GLN A 48 10.48 -5.91 0.38
N GLN A 49 10.55 -5.51 1.65
CA GLN A 49 9.64 -4.55 2.25
C GLN A 49 9.76 -3.17 1.58
N LYS A 50 10.98 -2.70 1.31
CA LYS A 50 11.24 -1.44 0.60
C LYS A 50 10.67 -1.48 -0.82
N ARG A 51 10.79 -2.62 -1.51
CA ARG A 51 10.16 -2.84 -2.82
C ARG A 51 8.64 -2.83 -2.74
N ALA A 52 8.05 -3.50 -1.75
CA ALA A 52 6.60 -3.52 -1.53
C ALA A 52 6.05 -2.12 -1.24
N ARG A 53 6.71 -1.36 -0.36
CA ARG A 53 6.36 0.04 -0.08
C ARG A 53 6.48 0.92 -1.32
N GLY A 54 7.52 0.73 -2.14
CA GLY A 54 7.67 1.42 -3.42
C GLY A 54 6.51 1.14 -4.38
N LYS A 55 6.11 -0.13 -4.52
CA LYS A 55 4.93 -0.53 -5.33
C LYS A 55 3.64 0.10 -4.81
N GLN A 56 3.39 0.04 -3.50
CA GLN A 56 2.21 0.65 -2.90
C GLN A 56 2.16 2.16 -3.15
N THR A 57 3.28 2.86 -2.95
CA THR A 57 3.38 4.30 -3.20
C THR A 57 3.10 4.64 -4.67
N ASN A 58 3.57 3.80 -5.61
CA ASN A 58 3.30 3.96 -7.03
C ASN A 58 1.81 3.78 -7.35
N ILE A 59 1.17 2.73 -6.81
CA ILE A 59 -0.28 2.49 -6.97
C ILE A 59 -1.11 3.64 -6.39
N THR A 60 -0.81 4.09 -5.17
CA THR A 60 -1.52 5.22 -4.57
C THR A 60 -1.40 6.48 -5.42
N LYS A 61 -0.20 6.78 -5.97
CA LYS A 61 -0.02 7.90 -6.90
C LYS A 61 -0.84 7.74 -8.17
N PHE A 62 -0.94 6.54 -8.74
CA PHE A 62 -1.81 6.29 -9.90
C PHE A 62 -3.27 6.67 -9.61
N PHE A 63 -3.81 6.23 -8.48
CA PHE A 63 -5.21 6.54 -8.12
C PHE A 63 -5.41 8.00 -7.72
N THR A 64 -4.47 8.63 -7.01
CA THR A 64 -4.63 10.04 -6.57
C THR A 64 -4.32 11.04 -7.68
N SER A 65 -3.38 10.77 -8.60
CA SER A 65 -3.20 11.60 -9.80
C SER A 65 -4.35 11.45 -10.78
N SER A 66 -4.98 10.28 -10.88
CA SER A 66 -6.13 10.09 -11.78
C SER A 66 -7.44 10.66 -11.22
N ALA A 67 -7.57 10.78 -9.89
CA ALA A 67 -8.72 11.42 -9.24
C ALA A 67 -8.74 12.96 -9.34
N ALA A 68 -7.70 13.58 -9.91
CA ALA A 68 -7.67 15.02 -10.19
C ALA A 68 -8.54 15.41 -11.40
N THR A 69 -9.05 14.45 -12.18
CA THR A 69 -10.15 14.70 -13.12
C THR A 69 -11.46 14.68 -12.35
N SER A 70 -11.71 15.77 -11.63
CA SER A 70 -13.00 16.02 -10.99
C SER A 70 -14.08 16.02 -12.07
N LEU A 71 -14.89 14.96 -12.09
CA LEU A 71 -16.20 15.07 -12.71
C LEU A 71 -17.01 16.07 -11.87
N PRO A 72 -17.62 17.10 -12.48
CA PRO A 72 -18.43 18.04 -11.74
C PRO A 72 -19.53 17.27 -10.99
N PRO A 73 -19.88 17.70 -9.77
CA PRO A 73 -20.94 17.05 -9.01
C PRO A 73 -22.22 17.00 -9.87
N PRO A 74 -22.97 15.89 -9.87
CA PRO A 74 -24.21 15.81 -10.62
C PRO A 74 -25.12 16.94 -10.13
N SER A 75 -25.47 17.84 -11.06
CA SER A 75 -26.40 18.93 -10.79
C SER A 75 -27.70 18.35 -10.24
N PRO A 76 -28.30 18.93 -9.19
CA PRO A 76 -29.57 18.43 -8.69
C PRO A 76 -30.62 18.56 -9.80
N SER A 77 -31.19 17.42 -10.24
CA SER A 77 -32.33 17.41 -11.14
C SER A 77 -33.46 18.29 -10.57
N PRO A 78 -34.02 19.24 -11.33
CA PRO A 78 -35.06 20.15 -10.85
C PRO A 78 -36.42 19.48 -10.58
N GLU A 79 -36.54 18.17 -10.75
CA GLU A 79 -37.81 17.43 -10.74
C GLU A 79 -38.28 16.93 -9.36
N LEU A 80 -37.79 17.51 -8.26
CA LEU A 80 -38.26 17.16 -6.90
C LEU A 80 -38.75 18.34 -6.06
N ALA A 81 -38.66 19.58 -6.56
CA ALA A 81 -39.11 20.78 -5.83
C ALA A 81 -40.60 21.12 -6.04
N ALA A 82 -41.35 20.36 -6.83
CA ALA A 82 -42.72 20.72 -7.21
C ALA A 82 -43.84 20.00 -6.44
N LYS A 83 -43.57 19.31 -5.33
CA LYS A 83 -44.61 18.53 -4.60
C LYS A 83 -44.81 18.85 -3.12
N HIS A 84 -44.11 19.83 -2.55
CA HIS A 84 -44.25 20.18 -1.12
C HIS A 84 -44.86 21.58 -0.88
N ALA A 85 -45.70 22.08 -1.77
CA ALA A 85 -46.39 23.36 -1.57
C ALA A 85 -47.84 23.32 -2.04
N ARG A 86 -48.66 22.43 -1.48
CA ARG A 86 -50.12 22.58 -1.55
C ARG A 86 -50.85 21.80 -0.47
N SER A 87 -51.00 22.39 0.72
CA SER A 87 -52.23 22.28 1.54
C SER A 87 -52.03 22.95 2.90
N THR A 88 -52.25 24.26 2.97
CA THR A 88 -52.66 24.92 4.22
C THR A 88 -53.66 26.04 3.87
N SER A 89 -54.95 25.70 3.84
CA SER A 89 -56.01 26.70 4.01
C SER A 89 -56.24 26.89 5.50
N PRO A 90 -56.29 28.13 6.03
CA PRO A 90 -56.60 28.38 7.43
C PRO A 90 -58.12 28.52 7.60
N SER A 91 -58.69 27.90 8.63
CA SER A 91 -60.03 28.23 9.12
C SER A 91 -59.98 28.48 10.63
N LEU A 92 -60.35 29.71 11.00
CA LEU A 92 -60.45 30.28 12.34
C LEU A 92 -61.62 29.64 13.11
N THR A 93 -61.43 29.30 14.38
CA THR A 93 -62.45 29.40 15.45
C THR A 93 -61.80 29.10 16.80
N SER A 94 -61.84 30.08 17.71
CA SER A 94 -61.43 29.95 19.12
C SER A 94 -62.51 29.24 19.94
N PRO A 95 -62.15 28.51 21.01
CA PRO A 95 -63.09 28.20 22.08
C PRO A 95 -62.93 29.17 23.28
N PRO A 96 -64.00 29.37 24.08
CA PRO A 96 -64.05 30.38 25.14
C PRO A 96 -63.36 29.91 26.44
N SER A 97 -62.91 30.89 27.22
CA SER A 97 -62.39 30.71 28.58
C SER A 97 -63.52 30.56 29.59
N LEU A 98 -63.37 29.62 30.53
CA LEU A 98 -63.92 29.62 31.89
C LEU A 98 -62.93 28.89 32.81
#